data_AF-A0A835S9T3-F1
#
_entry.id   AF-A0A835S9T3-F1
#
_cell.length_a   1.000
_cell.length_b   1.000
_cell.length_c   1.000
_cell.angle_alpha   90.00
_cell.angle_beta   90.00
_cell.angle_gamma   90.00
#
_symmetry.space_group_name_H-M   'P 1'
#
loop_
_entity.id
_entity.type
_entity.pdbx_description
1 polymer ?
#
loop_
_entity_poly.entity_id
_entity_poly.type
_entity_poly.pdbx_seq_one_letter_code
_entity_poly.pdbx_strand_id
1 'polypeptide(L)'
;MNRKKAITNISLMIVIISMMAPIALSESFAQSEQQPVWQLLYLKEDLCRNNDDQVADGYADLTTKYFELYELSNLGKEAYCITVSEYANYKETMEVDLVILVFDDIMGEKILQSNDLDGIYAHMGNERLTNHTIILCDCSTDKLSFESALTPWILSHELSHFVLSYKGYSKSNIQEIIHSIENEYSECVQVFHVDANCASVKITTRGDLTARDYIVMTPYKPAVGNSLINYISDDIGSNTIELQREITNLWVTGAIDDTAFVATIKHLVDPPIEKNFDDVAYFLEMENGFIISELVKKTETDWQEYLNPLEEETLQPLLDYIVPPSESQTELDEQDQFPHWFKTRALLWTEEKISDDVFFNGIEHLARSGTIQLS
;
A
#
# COMPACT_ATOMS: atom_id res chain seq x y z
N MET A 1 73.13 -59.75 -27.80
CA MET A 1 73.59 -59.68 -26.39
C MET A 1 72.38 -59.36 -25.53
N ASN A 2 72.03 -60.24 -24.61
CA ASN A 2 70.83 -60.21 -23.77
C ASN A 2 70.76 -59.02 -22.78
N ARG A 3 69.54 -58.51 -22.54
CA ARG A 3 68.87 -58.15 -21.25
C ARG A 3 67.97 -56.91 -21.46
N LYS A 4 66.77 -56.75 -20.90
CA LYS A 4 65.75 -57.56 -20.19
C LYS A 4 64.52 -56.61 -20.07
N LYS A 5 63.29 -57.13 -20.29
CA LYS A 5 61.97 -56.87 -19.63
C LYS A 5 61.54 -55.41 -19.30
N ALA A 6 60.28 -54.97 -19.30
CA ALA A 6 58.95 -55.42 -19.73
C ALA A 6 57.97 -54.25 -19.43
N ILE A 7 57.05 -53.98 -20.38
CA ILE A 7 55.63 -53.60 -20.22
C ILE A 7 55.23 -52.53 -19.18
N THR A 8 54.66 -51.41 -19.67
CA THR A 8 53.45 -50.84 -19.07
C THR A 8 52.60 -50.14 -20.14
N ASN A 9 51.31 -50.52 -20.18
CA ASN A 9 50.27 -50.04 -21.09
C ASN A 9 49.99 -48.55 -20.90
N ILE A 10 49.72 -47.82 -21.99
CA ILE A 10 48.80 -46.67 -21.96
C ILE A 10 47.82 -46.82 -23.12
N SER A 11 46.58 -47.12 -22.74
CA SER A 11 45.41 -47.23 -23.61
C SER A 11 44.99 -45.88 -24.17
N LEU A 12 44.51 -45.96 -25.41
CA LEU A 12 43.72 -44.99 -26.15
C LEU A 12 42.54 -44.47 -25.31
N MET A 13 42.42 -43.16 -25.13
CA MET A 13 41.21 -42.51 -24.62
C MET A 13 40.71 -41.55 -25.70
N ILE A 14 39.61 -41.95 -26.33
CA ILE A 14 38.81 -41.14 -27.25
C ILE A 14 38.09 -40.10 -26.40
N VAL A 15 38.44 -38.83 -26.55
CA VAL A 15 37.71 -37.71 -25.94
C VAL A 15 36.48 -37.43 -26.80
N ILE A 16 35.33 -37.93 -26.35
CA ILE A 16 34.02 -37.51 -26.86
C ILE A 16 33.76 -36.11 -26.28
N ILE A 17 33.75 -35.11 -27.15
CA ILE A 17 33.29 -33.76 -26.84
C ILE A 17 31.77 -33.86 -26.58
N SER A 18 31.40 -33.93 -25.30
CA SER A 18 30.03 -33.72 -24.87
C SER A 18 29.75 -32.22 -24.93
N MET A 19 28.84 -31.83 -25.82
CA MET A 19 28.19 -30.52 -25.80
C MET A 19 27.51 -30.31 -24.45
N MET A 20 28.18 -29.57 -23.56
CA MET A 20 27.46 -28.84 -22.53
C MET A 20 26.98 -27.54 -23.19
N ALA A 21 25.75 -27.57 -23.68
CA ALA A 21 24.99 -26.34 -23.77
C ALA A 21 24.94 -25.74 -22.36
N PRO A 22 25.21 -24.44 -22.17
CA PRO A 22 24.94 -23.82 -20.89
C PRO A 22 23.44 -23.95 -20.66
N ILE A 23 23.06 -24.80 -19.70
CA ILE A 23 21.76 -24.72 -19.05
C ILE A 23 21.75 -23.31 -18.50
N ALA A 24 20.87 -22.46 -19.05
CA ALA A 24 20.57 -21.16 -18.49
C ALA A 24 20.07 -21.42 -17.06
N LEU A 25 20.99 -21.31 -16.10
CA LEU A 25 20.65 -21.32 -14.70
C LEU A 25 19.80 -20.07 -14.48
N SER A 26 18.58 -20.34 -14.02
CA SER A 26 17.57 -19.39 -13.58
C SER A 26 18.18 -18.10 -13.06
N GLU A 27 17.76 -16.97 -13.64
CA GLU A 27 17.94 -15.66 -13.03
C GLU A 27 17.41 -15.75 -11.60
N SER A 28 18.33 -15.72 -10.64
CA SER A 28 17.99 -15.36 -9.28
C SER A 28 17.52 -13.91 -9.35
N PHE A 29 16.21 -13.69 -9.39
CA PHE A 29 15.62 -12.37 -9.21
C PHE A 29 16.00 -11.88 -7.81
N ALA A 30 17.13 -11.18 -7.72
CA ALA A 30 17.40 -10.28 -6.62
C ALA A 30 16.35 -9.17 -6.77
N GLN A 31 15.35 -9.20 -5.90
CA GLN A 31 14.23 -8.29 -5.93
C GLN A 31 14.73 -6.90 -5.54
N SER A 32 14.83 -6.01 -6.54
CA SER A 32 14.97 -4.58 -6.30
C SER A 32 13.69 -4.14 -5.59
N GLU A 33 13.84 -3.55 -4.40
CA GLU A 33 12.73 -2.96 -3.68
C GLU A 33 12.20 -1.79 -4.52
N GLN A 34 11.05 -1.97 -5.16
CA GLN A 34 10.41 -0.93 -5.94
C GLN A 34 9.85 0.11 -4.96
N GLN A 35 10.20 1.37 -5.16
CA GLN A 35 9.76 2.51 -4.36
C GLN A 35 8.64 3.26 -5.11
N PRO A 36 7.59 3.74 -4.43
CA PRO A 36 6.54 4.50 -5.08
C PRO A 36 7.05 5.85 -5.56
N VAL A 37 6.78 6.16 -6.82
CA VAL A 37 6.92 7.49 -7.41
C VAL A 37 5.64 8.25 -7.16
N TRP A 38 5.70 9.40 -6.51
CA TRP A 38 4.50 10.16 -6.17
C TRP A 38 4.61 11.63 -6.54
N GLN A 39 3.48 12.30 -6.69
CA GLN A 39 3.42 13.73 -6.97
C GLN A 39 2.26 14.39 -6.24
N LEU A 40 2.54 15.55 -5.64
CA LEU A 40 1.53 16.39 -5.00
C LEU A 40 1.19 17.59 -5.90
N LEU A 41 -0.10 17.80 -6.12
CA LEU A 41 -0.64 18.88 -6.93
C LEU A 41 -1.62 19.70 -6.08
N TYR A 42 -1.37 21.00 -5.98
CA TYR A 42 -2.32 21.92 -5.36
C TYR A 42 -3.32 22.39 -6.42
N LEU A 43 -4.55 21.89 -6.34
CA LEU A 43 -5.54 22.01 -7.40
C LEU A 43 -6.49 23.19 -7.16
N LYS A 44 -6.72 23.99 -8.21
CA LYS A 44 -7.59 25.16 -8.16
C LYS A 44 -8.50 25.28 -9.37
N GLU A 45 -9.68 25.87 -9.18
CA GLU A 45 -10.55 26.29 -10.28
C GLU A 45 -10.01 27.56 -10.99
N ASP A 46 -9.36 28.45 -10.23
CA ASP A 46 -8.81 29.71 -10.72
C ASP A 46 -7.31 29.62 -11.05
N LEU A 47 -6.66 30.78 -11.26
CA LEU A 47 -5.23 30.84 -11.56
C LEU A 47 -4.38 30.59 -10.30
N CYS A 48 -3.33 29.80 -10.47
CA CYS A 48 -2.27 29.64 -9.48
C CYS A 48 -1.57 30.96 -9.15
N ARG A 49 -1.37 31.20 -7.86
CA ARG A 49 -0.67 32.35 -7.31
C ARG A 49 0.71 31.92 -6.83
N ASN A 50 1.63 32.88 -6.73
CA ASN A 50 3.03 32.60 -6.30
C ASN A 50 3.18 31.93 -4.93
N ASN A 51 2.15 31.98 -4.06
CA ASN A 51 2.18 31.32 -2.76
C ASN A 51 1.63 29.88 -2.82
N ASP A 52 0.87 29.53 -3.86
CA ASP A 52 0.18 28.25 -3.98
C ASP A 52 1.22 27.12 -4.15
N ASP A 53 2.29 27.37 -4.90
CA ASP A 53 3.43 26.44 -5.00
C ASP A 53 4.12 26.22 -3.65
N GLN A 54 4.24 27.26 -2.81
CA GLN A 54 4.84 27.13 -1.47
C GLN A 54 3.95 26.32 -0.53
N VAL A 55 2.64 26.38 -0.71
CA VAL A 55 1.69 25.53 0.02
C VAL A 55 1.84 24.08 -0.44
N ALA A 56 1.93 23.85 -1.75
CA ALA A 56 2.20 22.53 -2.32
C ALA A 56 3.51 21.94 -1.78
N ASP A 57 4.60 22.71 -1.78
CA ASP A 57 5.89 22.32 -1.21
C ASP A 57 5.78 21.92 0.27
N GLY A 58 4.98 22.67 1.05
CA GLY A 58 4.78 22.38 2.46
C GLY A 58 4.08 21.06 2.72
N TYR A 59 3.10 20.70 1.90
CA TYR A 59 2.44 19.39 1.99
C TYR A 59 3.32 18.27 1.45
N ALA A 60 4.11 18.53 0.40
CA ALA A 60 5.05 17.54 -0.14
C ALA A 60 6.18 17.21 0.84
N ASP A 61 6.69 18.21 1.55
CA ASP A 61 7.64 18.05 2.66
C ASP A 61 7.03 17.16 3.76
N LEU A 62 5.78 17.42 4.15
CA LEU A 62 5.06 16.60 5.13
C LEU A 62 4.86 15.16 4.64
N THR A 63 4.46 14.94 3.38
CA THR A 63 4.32 13.61 2.78
C THR A 63 5.62 12.84 2.85
N THR A 64 6.75 13.46 2.49
CA THR A 64 8.08 12.86 2.57
C THR A 64 8.39 12.43 4.00
N LYS A 65 8.18 13.33 4.96
CA LYS A 65 8.40 13.05 6.39
C LYS A 65 7.52 11.94 6.91
N TYR A 66 6.29 11.85 6.42
CA TYR A 66 5.37 10.80 6.84
C TYR A 66 5.78 9.43 6.30
N PHE A 67 6.24 9.34 5.04
CA PHE A 67 6.82 8.11 4.50
C PHE A 67 8.11 7.69 5.23
N GLU A 68 8.94 8.64 5.68
CA GLU A 68 10.10 8.34 6.54
C GLU A 68 9.68 7.65 7.85
N LEU A 69 8.54 8.03 8.45
CA LEU A 69 8.03 7.38 9.68
C LEU A 69 7.62 5.92 9.44
N TYR A 70 7.20 5.58 8.23
CA TYR A 70 6.94 4.21 7.80
C TYR A 70 8.19 3.44 7.35
N GLU A 71 9.36 4.11 7.33
CA GLU A 71 10.59 3.60 6.72
C GLU A 71 10.39 3.21 5.23
N LEU A 72 9.47 3.88 4.54
CA LEU A 72 9.15 3.62 3.14
C LEU A 72 10.07 4.45 2.22
N SER A 73 11.00 3.77 1.52
CA SER A 73 11.73 4.39 0.41
C SER A 73 10.73 4.89 -0.62
N ASN A 74 10.86 6.13 -1.08
CA ASN A 74 9.91 6.78 -1.98
C ASN A 74 10.62 7.80 -2.89
N LEU A 75 9.97 8.18 -4.00
CA LEU A 75 10.46 9.20 -4.93
C LEU A 75 9.38 10.26 -5.20
N GLY A 76 9.42 11.37 -4.49
CA GLY A 76 8.56 12.53 -4.75
C GLY A 76 9.03 13.34 -5.94
N LYS A 77 8.11 13.64 -6.87
CA LYS A 77 8.30 14.66 -7.93
C LYS A 77 8.06 16.07 -7.37
N GLU A 78 8.47 17.08 -8.13
CA GLU A 78 8.23 18.49 -7.80
C GLU A 78 6.72 18.75 -7.62
N ALA A 79 6.39 19.35 -6.47
CA ALA A 79 5.03 19.75 -6.15
C ALA A 79 4.76 21.16 -6.67
N TYR A 80 3.56 21.38 -7.21
CA TYR A 80 3.20 22.69 -7.75
C TYR A 80 1.69 22.87 -7.80
N CYS A 81 1.25 24.11 -7.96
CA CYS A 81 -0.13 24.44 -8.20
C CYS A 81 -0.52 24.21 -9.67
N ILE A 82 -1.68 23.58 -9.88
CA ILE A 82 -2.23 23.30 -11.20
C ILE A 82 -3.72 23.67 -11.24
N THR A 83 -4.21 24.12 -12.38
CA THR A 83 -5.65 24.36 -12.56
C THR A 83 -6.40 23.07 -12.92
N VAL A 84 -7.71 22.99 -12.64
CA VAL A 84 -8.56 21.85 -13.08
C VAL A 84 -8.43 21.58 -14.58
N SER A 85 -8.33 22.63 -15.39
CA SER A 85 -8.19 22.50 -16.84
C SER A 85 -6.86 21.88 -17.27
N GLU A 86 -5.78 22.18 -16.55
CA GLU A 86 -4.45 21.61 -16.81
C GLU A 86 -4.36 20.18 -16.26
N TYR A 87 -4.97 19.91 -15.10
CA TYR A 87 -5.01 18.59 -14.50
C TYR A 87 -5.66 17.54 -15.40
N ALA A 88 -6.74 17.91 -16.12
CA ALA A 88 -7.37 17.02 -17.08
C ALA A 88 -6.38 16.49 -18.15
N ASN A 89 -5.44 17.33 -18.60
CA ASN A 89 -4.41 16.92 -19.56
C ASN A 89 -3.26 16.17 -18.89
N TYR A 90 -2.88 16.58 -17.68
CA TYR A 90 -1.86 15.88 -16.89
C TYR A 90 -2.26 14.43 -16.64
N LYS A 91 -3.55 14.19 -16.37
CA LYS A 91 -4.12 12.86 -16.10
C LYS A 91 -3.83 11.83 -17.19
N GLU A 92 -3.78 12.27 -18.44
CA GLU A 92 -3.53 11.39 -19.60
C GLU A 92 -2.05 11.02 -19.79
N THR A 93 -1.14 11.76 -19.16
CA THR A 93 0.31 11.66 -19.42
C THR A 93 1.13 11.38 -18.16
N MET A 94 0.47 11.19 -17.02
CA MET A 94 1.15 11.01 -15.76
C MET A 94 1.87 9.66 -15.70
N GLU A 95 3.09 9.68 -15.17
CA GLU A 95 3.92 8.51 -14.90
C GLU A 95 4.29 8.52 -13.41
N VAL A 96 3.28 8.35 -12.55
CA VAL A 96 3.43 8.27 -11.09
C VAL A 96 2.53 7.16 -10.54
N ASP A 97 2.97 6.59 -9.43
CA ASP A 97 2.25 5.52 -8.71
C ASP A 97 1.17 6.10 -7.79
N LEU A 98 1.43 7.27 -7.19
CA LEU A 98 0.51 7.99 -6.31
C LEU A 98 0.39 9.47 -6.72
N VAL A 99 -0.84 9.94 -6.91
CA VAL A 99 -1.17 11.36 -7.03
C VAL A 99 -1.84 11.85 -5.75
N ILE A 100 -1.36 12.95 -5.20
CA ILE A 100 -1.96 13.62 -4.05
C ILE A 100 -2.53 14.95 -4.54
N LEU A 101 -3.85 15.11 -4.46
CA LEU A 101 -4.55 16.32 -4.84
C LEU A 101 -4.97 17.08 -3.59
N VAL A 102 -4.36 18.24 -3.38
CA VAL A 102 -4.76 19.18 -2.33
C VAL A 102 -5.63 20.25 -2.97
N PHE A 103 -6.93 20.20 -2.72
CA PHE A 103 -7.86 21.22 -3.19
C PHE A 103 -7.69 22.50 -2.38
N ASP A 104 -7.83 23.65 -3.03
CA ASP A 104 -7.99 24.93 -2.32
C ASP A 104 -9.31 24.97 -1.53
N ASP A 105 -9.44 25.99 -0.69
CA ASP A 105 -10.60 26.19 0.18
C ASP A 105 -11.92 26.21 -0.61
N ILE A 106 -11.95 26.89 -1.76
CA ILE A 106 -13.14 26.99 -2.61
C ILE A 106 -13.52 25.62 -3.19
N MET A 107 -12.57 24.90 -3.77
CA MET A 107 -12.83 23.59 -4.36
C MET A 107 -13.21 22.56 -3.31
N GLY A 108 -12.48 22.51 -2.19
CA GLY A 108 -12.77 21.54 -1.15
C GLY A 108 -14.09 21.80 -0.44
N GLU A 109 -14.50 23.05 -0.21
CA GLU A 109 -15.85 23.36 0.28
C GLU A 109 -16.93 22.84 -0.68
N LYS A 110 -16.71 23.03 -1.99
CA LYS A 110 -17.67 22.68 -3.04
C LYS A 110 -17.75 21.18 -3.31
N ILE A 111 -16.64 20.45 -3.28
CA ILE A 111 -16.55 19.06 -3.73
C ILE A 111 -16.48 18.08 -2.56
N LEU A 112 -15.73 18.40 -1.51
CA LEU A 112 -15.54 17.52 -0.35
C LEU A 112 -16.55 17.84 0.75
N GLN A 113 -16.53 19.06 1.32
CA GLN A 113 -17.35 19.39 2.48
C GLN A 113 -18.86 19.40 2.19
N SER A 114 -19.27 19.76 0.96
CA SER A 114 -20.68 19.70 0.54
C SER A 114 -21.25 18.28 0.52
N ASN A 115 -20.35 17.30 0.46
CA ASN A 115 -20.61 15.86 0.46
C ASN A 115 -20.25 15.21 1.80
N ASP A 116 -20.02 16.03 2.85
CA ASP A 116 -19.59 15.59 4.18
C ASP A 116 -18.29 14.75 4.16
N LEU A 117 -17.33 15.11 3.31
CA LEU A 117 -16.02 14.48 3.21
C LEU A 117 -14.89 15.42 3.69
N ASP A 118 -13.93 14.88 4.45
CA ASP A 118 -12.69 15.57 4.84
C ASP A 118 -11.51 15.15 3.94
N GLY A 119 -11.52 13.92 3.44
CA GLY A 119 -10.52 13.35 2.55
C GLY A 119 -10.98 12.02 1.94
N ILE A 120 -10.31 11.59 0.88
CA ILE A 120 -10.47 10.25 0.33
C ILE A 120 -9.12 9.65 -0.08
N TYR A 121 -9.06 8.33 0.01
CA TYR A 121 -8.06 7.48 -0.59
C TYR A 121 -8.72 6.57 -1.64
N ALA A 122 -8.15 6.52 -2.83
CA ALA A 122 -8.64 5.68 -3.92
C ALA A 122 -7.50 4.86 -4.54
N HIS A 123 -7.80 3.61 -4.90
CA HIS A 123 -6.92 2.75 -5.69
C HIS A 123 -7.69 2.08 -6.83
N MET A 124 -7.12 2.16 -8.04
CA MET A 124 -7.70 1.61 -9.26
C MET A 124 -6.81 0.52 -9.89
N GLY A 125 -7.43 -0.50 -10.45
CA GLY A 125 -6.77 -1.68 -10.99
C GLY A 125 -6.47 -2.76 -9.93
N ASN A 126 -5.98 -3.90 -10.39
CA ASN A 126 -5.60 -5.01 -9.50
C ASN A 126 -4.19 -4.82 -8.90
N GLU A 127 -3.31 -4.11 -9.60
CA GLU A 127 -1.92 -3.87 -9.20
C GLU A 127 -1.84 -2.76 -8.15
N ARG A 128 -1.46 -3.12 -6.92
CA ARG A 128 -1.31 -2.21 -5.76
C ARG A 128 -0.03 -1.39 -5.77
N LEU A 129 0.71 -1.41 -6.87
CA LEU A 129 1.93 -0.63 -7.04
C LEU A 129 1.68 0.70 -7.75
N THR A 130 0.52 0.88 -8.38
CA THR A 130 0.19 2.01 -9.27
C THR A 130 -1.26 2.46 -9.11
N ASN A 131 -1.61 3.61 -9.71
CA ASN A 131 -2.97 4.17 -9.76
C ASN A 131 -3.59 4.49 -8.39
N HIS A 132 -2.78 5.04 -7.49
CA HIS A 132 -3.26 5.54 -6.21
C HIS A 132 -3.60 7.02 -6.33
N THR A 133 -4.72 7.43 -5.74
CA THR A 133 -5.12 8.84 -5.64
C THR A 133 -5.47 9.15 -4.19
N ILE A 134 -4.92 10.23 -3.67
CA ILE A 134 -5.37 10.86 -2.42
C ILE A 134 -5.99 12.22 -2.79
N ILE A 135 -7.15 12.52 -2.24
CA ILE A 135 -7.77 13.84 -2.38
C ILE A 135 -8.10 14.38 -0.99
N LEU A 136 -7.66 15.60 -0.72
CA LEU A 136 -7.95 16.30 0.52
C LEU A 136 -8.08 17.81 0.26
N CYS A 137 -8.50 18.56 1.27
CA CYS A 137 -8.59 20.02 1.18
C CYS A 137 -7.59 20.74 2.10
N ASP A 138 -6.99 21.81 1.58
CA ASP A 138 -6.39 22.90 2.37
C ASP A 138 -7.48 23.88 2.84
N CYS A 139 -8.50 23.36 3.50
CA CYS A 139 -9.67 24.12 3.89
C CYS A 139 -9.40 24.82 5.22
N SER A 140 -9.59 26.15 5.24
CA SER A 140 -9.55 26.92 6.49
C SER A 140 -10.76 26.56 7.34
N THR A 141 -10.63 25.59 8.24
CA THR A 141 -11.68 25.27 9.19
C THR A 141 -11.76 26.39 10.23
N ASP A 142 -12.53 27.45 9.94
CA ASP A 142 -13.04 28.39 10.96
C ASP A 142 -13.99 27.70 11.97
N LYS A 143 -14.18 26.38 11.84
CA LYS A 143 -15.07 25.53 12.61
C LYS A 143 -14.26 24.50 13.40
N LEU A 144 -14.04 24.85 14.67
CA LEU A 144 -13.72 23.96 15.80
C LEU A 144 -12.26 23.53 15.95
N SER A 145 -11.78 23.69 17.19
CA SER A 145 -10.41 23.57 17.68
C SER A 145 -9.90 22.13 17.83
N PHE A 146 -10.33 21.22 16.97
CA PHE A 146 -9.93 19.81 17.05
C PHE A 146 -8.83 19.52 16.04
N GLU A 147 -7.71 19.00 16.54
CA GLU A 147 -6.53 18.65 15.75
C GLU A 147 -6.85 17.64 14.61
N SER A 148 -7.96 16.87 14.67
CA SER A 148 -8.45 15.99 13.58
C SER A 148 -8.94 16.75 12.34
N ALA A 149 -9.33 18.01 12.48
CA ALA A 149 -9.78 18.86 11.38
C ALA A 149 -8.62 19.63 10.71
N LEU A 150 -7.37 19.30 11.07
CA LEU A 150 -6.17 19.91 10.49
C LEU A 150 -5.74 19.13 9.25
N THR A 151 -5.46 19.84 8.16
CA THR A 151 -4.98 19.24 6.90
C THR A 151 -3.76 18.32 7.07
N PRO A 152 -2.76 18.59 7.93
CA PRO A 152 -1.69 17.64 8.23
C PRO A 152 -2.16 16.29 8.80
N TRP A 153 -3.18 16.30 9.66
CA TRP A 153 -3.76 15.08 10.23
C TRP A 153 -4.47 14.28 9.14
N ILE A 154 -5.35 14.92 8.37
CA ILE A 154 -6.07 14.30 7.25
C ILE A 154 -5.08 13.74 6.23
N LEU A 155 -4.05 14.50 5.84
CA LEU A 155 -3.02 14.01 4.92
C LEU A 155 -2.33 12.76 5.45
N SER A 156 -1.95 12.74 6.73
CA SER A 156 -1.33 11.55 7.33
C SER A 156 -2.28 10.36 7.44
N HIS A 157 -3.58 10.60 7.66
CA HIS A 157 -4.60 9.56 7.62
C HIS A 157 -4.66 8.92 6.22
N GLU A 158 -4.85 9.72 5.18
CA GLU A 158 -4.96 9.20 3.80
C GLU A 158 -3.66 8.56 3.30
N LEU A 159 -2.51 9.09 3.69
CA LEU A 159 -1.22 8.45 3.40
C LEU A 159 -1.09 7.08 4.08
N SER A 160 -1.71 6.89 5.24
CA SER A 160 -1.70 5.60 5.92
C SER A 160 -2.52 4.56 5.16
N HIS A 161 -3.68 4.95 4.61
CA HIS A 161 -4.44 4.09 3.68
C HIS A 161 -3.60 3.69 2.48
N PHE A 162 -2.91 4.65 1.85
CA PHE A 162 -1.99 4.38 0.75
C PHE A 162 -0.88 3.40 1.16
N VAL A 163 -0.16 3.63 2.26
CA VAL A 163 0.96 2.78 2.65
C VAL A 163 0.51 1.34 2.89
N LEU A 164 -0.62 1.13 3.58
CA LEU A 164 -1.16 -0.21 3.81
C LEU A 164 -1.60 -0.86 2.49
N SER A 165 -2.25 -0.11 1.60
CA SER A 165 -2.64 -0.64 0.29
C SER A 165 -1.44 -0.97 -0.60
N TYR A 166 -0.42 -0.11 -0.64
CA TYR A 166 0.83 -0.30 -1.38
C TYR A 166 1.62 -1.51 -0.88
N LYS A 167 1.51 -1.77 0.42
CA LYS A 167 2.01 -2.98 1.05
C LYS A 167 1.11 -4.18 0.76
N GLY A 168 -0.16 -4.03 0.40
CA GLY A 168 -1.01 -5.14 -0.03
C GLY A 168 -1.90 -5.71 1.07
N TYR A 169 -2.16 -4.94 2.13
CA TYR A 169 -3.23 -5.24 3.09
C TYR A 169 -4.59 -5.27 2.36
N SER A 170 -5.53 -6.08 2.85
CA SER A 170 -6.90 -6.06 2.32
C SER A 170 -7.57 -4.72 2.58
N LYS A 171 -8.56 -4.39 1.73
CA LYS A 171 -9.40 -3.21 1.93
C LYS A 171 -10.06 -3.18 3.33
N SER A 172 -10.52 -4.33 3.81
CA SER A 172 -11.17 -4.45 5.13
C SER A 172 -10.17 -4.21 6.26
N ASN A 173 -8.96 -4.74 6.15
CA ASN A 173 -7.94 -4.51 7.17
C ASN A 173 -7.43 -3.06 7.15
N ILE A 174 -7.25 -2.46 5.97
CA ILE A 174 -6.89 -1.05 5.84
C ILE A 174 -7.89 -0.18 6.60
N GLN A 175 -9.19 -0.36 6.33
CA GLN A 175 -10.24 0.39 6.99
C GLN A 175 -10.24 0.19 8.51
N GLU A 176 -10.25 -1.06 8.99
CA GLU A 176 -10.31 -1.35 10.43
C GLU A 176 -9.09 -0.79 11.17
N ILE A 177 -7.89 -0.94 10.61
CA ILE A 177 -6.65 -0.46 11.23
C ILE A 177 -6.66 1.06 11.35
N ILE A 178 -6.89 1.76 10.24
CA ILE A 178 -6.76 3.22 10.21
C ILE A 178 -7.87 3.88 11.00
N HIS A 179 -9.12 3.42 10.84
CA HIS A 179 -10.26 4.04 11.51
C HIS A 179 -10.29 3.67 13.01
N SER A 180 -9.70 2.55 13.42
CA SER A 180 -9.47 2.27 14.86
C SER A 180 -8.51 3.28 15.49
N ILE A 181 -7.40 3.61 14.82
CA ILE A 181 -6.44 4.63 15.31
C ILE A 181 -7.13 5.99 15.38
N GLU A 182 -7.95 6.30 14.38
CA GLU A 182 -8.67 7.56 14.28
C GLU A 182 -9.80 7.69 15.32
N ASN A 183 -10.47 6.59 15.68
CA ASN A 183 -11.42 6.55 16.79
C ASN A 183 -10.72 6.72 18.15
N GLU A 184 -9.63 6.00 18.41
CA GLU A 184 -8.84 6.17 19.64
C GLU A 184 -8.35 7.63 19.78
N TYR A 185 -7.97 8.25 18.66
CA TYR A 185 -7.66 9.67 18.61
C TYR A 185 -8.85 10.57 18.95
N SER A 186 -10.02 10.27 18.38
CA SER A 186 -11.26 11.02 18.63
C SER A 186 -11.64 10.99 20.12
N GLU A 187 -11.55 9.81 20.76
CA GLU A 187 -11.75 9.64 22.19
C GLU A 187 -10.74 10.46 23.02
N CYS A 188 -9.49 10.51 22.58
CA CYS A 188 -8.44 11.31 23.19
C CYS A 188 -8.76 12.82 23.20
N VAL A 189 -9.32 13.36 22.11
CA VAL A 189 -9.54 14.81 21.96
C VAL A 189 -10.92 15.30 22.42
N GLN A 190 -11.91 14.41 22.57
CA GLN A 190 -13.31 14.79 22.80
C GLN A 190 -13.71 15.07 24.25
N VAL A 191 -12.85 14.90 25.27
CA VAL A 191 -13.30 15.07 26.67
C VAL A 191 -12.34 15.93 27.49
N PHE A 192 -12.91 16.83 28.30
CA PHE A 192 -12.27 17.58 29.40
C PHE A 192 -11.61 16.69 30.49
N HIS A 193 -11.32 15.42 30.19
CA HIS A 193 -10.56 14.49 31.01
C HIS A 193 -9.13 14.43 30.49
N VAL A 194 -8.30 15.27 31.10
CA VAL A 194 -6.83 15.20 31.02
C VAL A 194 -6.36 13.95 31.78
N ASP A 195 -6.38 12.80 31.10
CA ASP A 195 -5.43 11.65 31.20
C ASP A 195 -6.10 10.43 30.52
N ALA A 196 -5.47 9.69 29.61
CA ALA A 196 -4.07 9.26 29.59
C ALA A 196 -3.48 9.20 28.16
N ASN A 197 -2.47 10.03 27.92
CA ASN A 197 -1.43 9.92 26.90
C ASN A 197 -1.85 9.47 25.47
N CYS A 198 -2.33 10.41 24.64
CA CYS A 198 -2.55 10.21 23.20
C CYS A 198 -1.27 9.97 22.38
N ALA A 199 -0.13 9.76 23.04
CA ALA A 199 1.15 9.51 22.40
C ALA A 199 1.19 8.18 21.62
N SER A 200 0.21 7.27 21.82
CA SER A 200 0.05 6.07 21.00
C SER A 200 -0.43 6.39 19.58
N VAL A 201 -1.31 7.39 19.43
CA VAL A 201 -2.07 7.63 18.19
C VAL A 201 -1.67 8.90 17.44
N LYS A 202 -0.89 9.79 18.07
CA LYS A 202 -0.32 10.96 17.41
C LYS A 202 1.18 11.08 17.62
N ILE A 203 1.85 11.57 16.59
CA ILE A 203 3.27 11.91 16.62
C ILE A 203 3.48 13.31 16.03
N THR A 204 4.49 14.01 16.54
CA THR A 204 4.92 15.29 15.98
C THR A 204 6.11 15.06 15.06
N THR A 205 5.97 15.44 13.80
CA THR A 205 7.05 15.44 12.80
C THR A 205 7.39 16.86 12.39
N ARG A 206 8.62 17.10 11.93
CA ARG A 206 9.11 18.43 11.56
C ARG A 206 9.47 18.46 10.08
N GLY A 207 8.87 19.39 9.35
CA GLY A 207 9.19 19.62 7.93
C GLY A 207 10.59 20.21 7.76
N ASP A 208 11.32 19.74 6.74
CA ASP A 208 12.66 20.24 6.43
C ASP A 208 12.59 21.60 5.72
N LEU A 209 11.60 21.79 4.85
CA LEU A 209 11.42 23.02 4.07
C LEU A 209 10.73 24.10 4.89
N THR A 210 9.71 23.73 5.66
CA THR A 210 8.88 24.71 6.39
C THR A 210 9.40 25.01 7.79
N ALA A 211 10.25 24.14 8.34
CA ALA A 211 10.68 24.14 9.75
C ALA A 211 9.50 24.19 10.75
N ARG A 212 8.31 23.77 10.32
CA ARG A 212 7.09 23.68 11.13
C ARG A 212 6.96 22.28 11.72
N ASP A 213 6.41 22.24 12.92
CA ASP A 213 6.04 21.00 13.58
C ASP A 213 4.59 20.67 13.18
N TYR A 214 4.37 19.46 12.69
CA TYR A 214 3.09 18.92 12.25
C TYR A 214 2.65 17.81 13.19
N ILE A 215 1.38 17.82 13.59
CA ILE A 215 0.76 16.71 14.29
C ILE A 215 0.17 15.79 13.24
N VAL A 216 0.59 14.52 13.26
CA VAL A 216 0.18 13.49 12.30
C VAL A 216 -0.23 12.23 13.04
N MET A 217 -1.00 11.39 12.35
CA MET A 217 -1.37 10.04 12.80
C MET A 217 -0.11 9.21 13.06
N THR A 218 -0.12 8.37 14.09
CA THR A 218 0.98 7.40 14.29
C THR A 218 0.90 6.30 13.23
N PRO A 219 2.02 5.93 12.58
CA PRO A 219 2.05 4.79 11.67
C PRO A 219 1.55 3.50 12.33
N TYR A 220 0.79 2.69 11.59
CA TYR A 220 0.48 1.33 12.02
C TYR A 220 1.78 0.52 12.15
N LYS A 221 2.21 0.29 13.39
CA LYS A 221 3.51 -0.28 13.72
C LYS A 221 3.84 -1.56 12.93
N PRO A 222 2.92 -2.50 12.71
CA PRO A 222 3.21 -3.69 11.91
C PRO A 222 3.49 -3.44 10.42
N ALA A 223 3.21 -2.25 9.89
CA ALA A 223 3.53 -1.86 8.53
C ALA A 223 4.80 -1.00 8.41
N VAL A 224 5.47 -0.65 9.52
CA VAL A 224 6.72 0.10 9.52
C VAL A 224 7.89 -0.81 9.13
N GLY A 225 8.74 -0.36 8.21
CA GLY A 225 9.88 -1.12 7.68
C GLY A 225 9.55 -1.94 6.44
N ASN A 226 10.47 -2.82 6.06
CA ASN A 226 10.46 -3.47 4.74
C ASN A 226 9.73 -4.82 4.69
N SER A 227 9.25 -5.36 5.82
CA SER A 227 8.54 -6.63 5.86
C SER A 227 7.06 -6.43 6.12
N LEU A 228 6.20 -6.76 5.16
CA LEU A 228 4.75 -6.92 5.39
C LEU A 228 4.44 -7.94 6.49
N ILE A 229 5.27 -8.97 6.56
CA ILE A 229 5.05 -10.12 7.42
C ILE A 229 5.87 -9.90 8.69
N ASN A 230 5.36 -9.02 9.57
CA ASN A 230 5.78 -9.03 10.99
C ASN A 230 5.47 -10.37 11.67
N TYR A 231 4.69 -11.23 11.03
CA TYR A 231 4.39 -12.60 11.46
C TYR A 231 5.58 -13.57 11.43
N ILE A 232 6.71 -13.25 10.82
CA ILE A 232 7.94 -14.06 10.99
C ILE A 232 8.69 -13.64 12.27
N SER A 233 8.39 -12.46 12.81
CA SER A 233 9.04 -11.89 13.98
C SER A 233 8.31 -12.30 15.27
N ASP A 234 8.89 -13.28 15.95
CA ASP A 234 8.74 -13.69 17.36
C ASP A 234 7.41 -14.33 17.83
N ASP A 235 6.25 -14.06 17.23
CA ASP A 235 4.94 -14.49 17.79
C ASP A 235 4.27 -15.66 17.06
N ILE A 236 4.67 -15.94 15.82
CA ILE A 236 4.33 -17.22 15.18
C ILE A 236 5.33 -18.26 15.67
N GLY A 237 4.89 -19.09 16.63
CA GLY A 237 5.66 -20.27 17.01
C GLY A 237 6.02 -21.11 15.78
N SER A 238 7.22 -21.72 15.78
CA SER A 238 7.76 -22.57 14.70
C SER A 238 6.73 -23.50 14.04
N ASN A 239 5.73 -23.94 14.81
CA ASN A 239 4.64 -24.79 14.37
C ASN A 239 3.80 -24.25 13.21
N THR A 240 3.55 -22.93 13.10
CA THR A 240 2.74 -22.40 11.99
C THR A 240 3.57 -22.28 10.72
N ILE A 241 4.86 -21.95 10.82
CA ILE A 241 5.77 -21.96 9.66
C ILE A 241 5.86 -23.38 9.12
N GLU A 242 6.03 -24.38 9.99
CA GLU A 242 6.03 -25.79 9.59
C GLU A 242 4.69 -26.21 8.99
N LEU A 243 3.55 -25.81 9.56
CA LEU A 243 2.24 -26.07 8.98
C LEU A 243 2.09 -25.44 7.59
N GLN A 244 2.52 -24.19 7.41
CA GLN A 244 2.48 -23.52 6.12
C GLN A 244 3.41 -24.20 5.11
N ARG A 245 4.56 -24.72 5.55
CA ARG A 245 5.46 -25.52 4.71
C ARG A 245 4.80 -26.82 4.26
N GLU A 246 4.10 -27.52 5.15
CA GLU A 246 3.31 -28.71 4.80
C GLU A 246 2.21 -28.39 3.78
N ILE A 247 1.43 -27.34 4.01
CA ILE A 247 0.38 -26.89 3.09
C ILE A 247 0.96 -26.51 1.72
N THR A 248 2.09 -25.81 1.71
CA THR A 248 2.79 -25.45 0.47
C THR A 248 3.29 -26.69 -0.26
N ASN A 249 3.75 -27.71 0.47
CA ASN A 249 4.13 -28.99 -0.13
C ASN A 249 2.92 -29.72 -0.76
N LEU A 250 1.76 -29.70 -0.10
CA LEU A 250 0.51 -30.23 -0.67
C LEU A 250 0.14 -29.50 -1.96
N TRP A 251 0.33 -28.18 -1.99
CA TRP A 251 0.04 -27.37 -3.18
C TRP A 251 0.99 -27.68 -4.35
N VAL A 252 2.31 -27.65 -4.12
CA VAL A 252 3.29 -27.91 -5.21
C VAL A 252 3.25 -29.35 -5.72
N THR A 253 2.73 -30.30 -4.93
CA THR A 253 2.52 -31.70 -5.34
C THR A 253 1.15 -31.96 -5.97
N GLY A 254 0.28 -30.95 -6.04
CA GLY A 254 -1.04 -31.02 -6.67
C GLY A 254 -2.12 -31.72 -5.81
N ALA A 255 -1.89 -31.85 -4.50
CA ALA A 255 -2.89 -32.39 -3.58
C ALA A 255 -3.97 -31.36 -3.20
N ILE A 256 -3.66 -30.07 -3.29
CA ILE A 256 -4.62 -28.96 -3.20
C ILE A 256 -4.44 -28.03 -4.41
N ASP A 257 -5.51 -27.34 -4.79
CA ASP A 257 -5.50 -26.38 -5.90
C ASP A 257 -5.06 -24.98 -5.47
N ASP A 258 -4.92 -24.09 -6.45
CA ASP A 258 -4.48 -22.70 -6.23
C ASP A 258 -5.45 -21.93 -5.31
N THR A 259 -6.76 -22.19 -5.42
CA THR A 259 -7.79 -21.57 -4.57
C THR A 259 -7.60 -21.93 -3.10
N ALA A 260 -7.43 -23.23 -2.81
CA ALA A 260 -7.20 -23.70 -1.45
C ALA A 260 -5.88 -23.17 -0.87
N PHE A 261 -4.82 -23.09 -1.68
CA PHE A 261 -3.55 -22.54 -1.25
C PHE A 261 -3.64 -21.03 -0.94
N VAL A 262 -4.29 -20.23 -1.80
CA VAL A 262 -4.51 -18.79 -1.57
C VAL A 262 -5.23 -18.54 -0.25
N ALA A 263 -6.27 -19.34 0.06
CA ALA A 263 -6.99 -19.21 1.32
C ALA A 263 -6.09 -19.38 2.55
N THR A 264 -5.01 -20.17 2.44
CA THR A 264 -4.07 -20.40 3.55
C THR A 264 -3.10 -19.23 3.76
N ILE A 265 -2.50 -18.74 2.66
CA ILE A 265 -1.55 -17.62 2.73
C ILE A 265 -2.24 -16.30 3.07
N LYS A 266 -3.54 -16.16 2.75
CA LYS A 266 -4.32 -14.96 3.10
C LYS A 266 -4.23 -14.63 4.59
N HIS A 267 -4.35 -15.62 5.47
CA HIS A 267 -4.24 -15.39 6.92
C HIS A 267 -2.85 -14.93 7.40
N LEU A 268 -1.81 -15.08 6.57
CA LEU A 268 -0.44 -14.71 6.90
C LEU A 268 -0.10 -13.28 6.47
N VAL A 269 -0.62 -12.85 5.32
CA VAL A 269 -0.40 -11.50 4.78
C VAL A 269 -1.47 -10.53 5.28
N ASP A 270 -2.66 -11.06 5.56
CA ASP A 270 -3.86 -10.30 5.90
C ASP A 270 -4.62 -11.00 7.05
N PRO A 271 -4.09 -10.91 8.28
CA PRO A 271 -4.68 -11.58 9.42
C PRO A 271 -6.11 -11.05 9.70
N PRO A 272 -7.02 -11.90 10.16
CA PRO A 272 -8.34 -11.43 10.59
C PRO A 272 -8.17 -10.51 11.80
N ILE A 273 -8.69 -9.28 11.68
CA ILE A 273 -8.76 -8.32 12.79
C ILE A 273 -10.09 -8.54 13.51
N GLU A 274 -10.07 -8.54 14.85
CA GLU A 274 -11.30 -8.53 15.64
C GLU A 274 -12.02 -7.19 15.37
N LYS A 275 -13.18 -7.26 14.71
CA LYS A 275 -14.01 -6.08 14.45
C LYS A 275 -14.42 -5.45 15.78
N ASN A 276 -14.01 -4.20 16.00
CA ASN A 276 -14.40 -3.47 17.19
C ASN A 276 -15.60 -2.54 16.95
N PHE A 277 -16.04 -2.40 15.69
CA PHE A 277 -17.07 -1.43 15.29
C PHE A 277 -18.11 -2.05 14.34
N ASP A 278 -19.34 -1.56 14.40
CA ASP A 278 -20.39 -1.92 13.44
C ASP A 278 -20.03 -1.30 12.07
N ASP A 279 -20.12 -2.11 11.01
CA ASP A 279 -19.77 -1.79 9.61
C ASP A 279 -20.57 -0.57 9.09
N VAL A 280 -20.14 0.65 9.42
CA VAL A 280 -20.53 1.83 8.64
C VAL A 280 -19.70 1.80 7.35
N ALA A 281 -20.37 1.86 6.21
CA ALA A 281 -19.71 1.77 4.90
C ALA A 281 -19.01 3.10 4.58
N TYR A 282 -17.74 3.19 4.99
CA TYR A 282 -16.80 4.25 4.61
C TYR A 282 -16.13 4.00 3.26
N PHE A 283 -16.61 3.02 2.48
CA PHE A 283 -15.94 2.55 1.29
C PHE A 283 -16.90 2.32 0.13
N LEU A 284 -16.40 2.57 -1.08
CA LEU A 284 -17.06 2.24 -2.34
C LEU A 284 -16.22 1.17 -3.07
N GLU A 285 -16.84 0.03 -3.35
CA GLU A 285 -16.22 -1.00 -4.18
C GLU A 285 -16.44 -0.72 -5.67
N MET A 286 -15.39 -0.90 -6.45
CA MET A 286 -15.42 -0.81 -7.91
C MET A 286 -14.91 -2.12 -8.51
N GLU A 287 -15.25 -2.41 -9.78
CA GLU A 287 -14.97 -3.70 -10.45
C GLU A 287 -13.52 -4.17 -10.28
N ASN A 288 -12.56 -3.24 -10.31
CA ASN A 288 -11.15 -3.51 -10.06
C ASN A 288 -10.54 -2.42 -9.17
N GLY A 289 -11.19 -2.01 -8.10
CA GLY A 289 -10.67 -0.91 -7.28
C GLY A 289 -11.52 -0.64 -6.04
N PHE A 290 -11.08 0.32 -5.23
CA PHE A 290 -11.87 0.79 -4.12
C PHE A 290 -11.56 2.24 -3.77
N ILE A 291 -12.52 2.87 -3.09
CA ILE A 291 -12.37 4.18 -2.47
C ILE A 291 -12.67 4.02 -0.98
N ILE A 292 -11.82 4.57 -0.12
CA ILE A 292 -12.07 4.75 1.32
C ILE A 292 -12.21 6.25 1.55
N SER A 293 -13.26 6.64 2.27
CA SER A 293 -13.63 8.03 2.47
C SER A 293 -13.69 8.38 3.95
N GLU A 294 -13.18 9.56 4.29
CA GLU A 294 -13.26 10.13 5.64
C GLU A 294 -14.44 11.10 5.73
N LEU A 295 -15.35 10.86 6.67
CA LEU A 295 -16.54 11.69 6.85
C LEU A 295 -16.26 12.88 7.77
N VAL A 296 -16.83 14.04 7.45
CA VAL A 296 -16.73 15.23 8.31
C VAL A 296 -17.35 14.95 9.68
N LYS A 297 -16.54 15.05 10.74
CA LYS A 297 -17.01 14.92 12.13
C LYS A 297 -17.73 16.21 12.60
N LYS A 298 -19.03 16.32 12.33
CA LYS A 298 -19.95 17.27 13.00
C LYS A 298 -20.07 16.94 14.50
N THR A 299 -20.23 17.97 15.34
CA THR A 299 -20.31 17.85 16.81
C THR A 299 -21.34 16.82 17.30
N GLU A 300 -21.00 16.17 18.41
CA GLU A 300 -21.59 15.07 19.22
C GLU A 300 -23.11 14.77 19.20
N THR A 301 -23.98 15.60 18.60
CA THR A 301 -25.43 15.39 18.63
C THR A 301 -26.00 14.47 17.56
N ASP A 302 -25.28 14.17 16.47
CA ASP A 302 -25.83 13.44 15.32
C ASP A 302 -25.14 12.10 15.02
N TRP A 303 -24.66 11.38 16.04
CA TRP A 303 -24.12 10.01 15.89
C TRP A 303 -25.04 9.03 15.12
N GLN A 304 -26.35 9.27 15.12
CA GLN A 304 -27.34 8.48 14.37
C GLN A 304 -27.35 8.79 12.85
N GLU A 305 -26.83 9.94 12.40
CA GLU A 305 -26.77 10.35 11.00
C GLU A 305 -25.55 9.74 10.27
N TYR A 306 -24.47 9.41 11.00
CA TYR A 306 -23.26 8.76 10.48
C TYR A 306 -23.40 7.27 10.14
N LEU A 307 -24.55 6.66 10.46
CA LEU A 307 -24.77 5.22 10.23
C LEU A 307 -25.27 4.91 8.81
N ASN A 308 -25.48 5.93 7.97
CA ASN A 308 -25.92 5.71 6.61
C ASN A 308 -24.72 5.39 5.70
N PRO A 309 -24.79 4.31 4.90
CA PRO A 309 -23.78 4.02 3.88
C PRO A 309 -23.57 5.23 2.97
N LEU A 310 -22.31 5.51 2.60
CA LEU A 310 -22.02 6.48 1.55
C LEU A 310 -22.76 6.08 0.27
N GLU A 311 -23.59 7.00 -0.24
CA GLU A 311 -24.25 6.81 -1.54
C GLU A 311 -23.22 7.06 -2.65
N GLU A 312 -23.26 6.26 -3.72
CA GLU A 312 -22.38 6.43 -4.88
C GLU A 312 -22.47 7.85 -5.47
N GLU A 313 -23.64 8.49 -5.38
CA GLU A 313 -23.88 9.88 -5.79
C GLU A 313 -22.97 10.88 -5.09
N THR A 314 -22.63 10.65 -3.81
CA THR A 314 -21.74 11.49 -3.00
C THR A 314 -20.32 11.54 -3.57
N LEU A 315 -19.88 10.44 -4.21
CA LEU A 315 -18.52 10.30 -4.75
C LEU A 315 -18.41 10.67 -6.23
N GLN A 316 -19.54 10.80 -6.95
CA GLN A 316 -19.55 11.17 -8.38
C GLN A 316 -18.70 12.40 -8.71
N PRO A 317 -18.73 13.51 -7.92
CA PRO A 317 -17.90 14.68 -8.21
C PRO A 317 -16.40 14.42 -8.11
N LEU A 318 -15.98 13.36 -7.41
CA LEU A 318 -14.57 13.02 -7.19
C LEU A 318 -14.00 12.10 -8.27
N LEU A 319 -14.86 11.33 -8.97
CA LEU A 319 -14.42 10.34 -9.96
C LEU A 319 -13.61 10.96 -11.10
N ASP A 320 -13.91 12.19 -11.50
CA ASP A 320 -13.16 12.92 -12.53
C ASP A 320 -11.70 13.16 -12.13
N TYR A 321 -11.42 13.19 -10.83
CA TYR A 321 -10.08 13.46 -10.29
C TYR A 321 -9.27 12.18 -10.01
N ILE A 322 -9.93 11.03 -9.89
CA ILE A 322 -9.28 9.74 -9.63
C ILE A 322 -8.58 9.23 -10.89
N VAL A 323 -7.32 8.79 -10.73
CA VAL A 323 -6.53 8.22 -11.82
C VAL A 323 -7.10 6.86 -12.23
N PRO A 324 -7.56 6.68 -13.49
CA PRO A 324 -8.08 5.40 -13.96
C PRO A 324 -6.93 4.40 -14.13
N PRO A 325 -7.22 3.08 -14.09
CA PRO A 325 -6.21 2.09 -14.41
C PRO A 325 -5.85 2.16 -15.90
N SER A 326 -4.62 1.78 -16.24
CA SER A 326 -4.21 1.64 -17.66
C SER A 326 -5.07 0.57 -18.35
N GLU A 327 -5.43 0.78 -19.63
CA GLU A 327 -6.26 -0.16 -20.42
C GLU A 327 -5.69 -1.60 -20.45
N SER A 328 -4.38 -1.78 -20.23
CA SER A 328 -3.75 -3.10 -20.16
C SER A 328 -3.91 -3.81 -18.81
N GLN A 329 -4.41 -3.14 -17.77
CA GLN A 329 -4.60 -3.68 -16.42
C GLN A 329 -6.06 -4.14 -16.16
N THR A 330 -6.96 -3.95 -17.14
CA THR A 330 -8.37 -4.35 -17.08
C THR A 330 -8.66 -5.76 -17.60
N GLU A 331 -7.70 -6.43 -18.25
CA GLU A 331 -7.88 -7.82 -18.68
C GLU A 331 -7.51 -8.77 -17.53
N LEU A 332 -8.54 -9.37 -16.92
CA LEU A 332 -8.39 -10.60 -16.14
C LEU A 332 -8.01 -11.71 -17.12
N ASP A 333 -6.73 -11.80 -17.45
CA ASP A 333 -6.22 -12.94 -18.21
C ASP A 333 -6.46 -14.20 -17.34
N GLU A 334 -7.14 -15.22 -17.88
CA GLU A 334 -7.24 -16.57 -17.31
C GLU A 334 -5.86 -17.27 -17.36
N GLN A 335 -4.81 -16.59 -16.88
CA GLN A 335 -3.49 -17.17 -16.67
C GLN A 335 -3.45 -17.84 -15.31
N ASP A 336 -2.64 -18.91 -15.22
CA ASP A 336 -2.35 -19.61 -13.97
C ASP A 336 -2.21 -18.60 -12.81
N GLN A 337 -3.03 -18.78 -11.76
CA GLN A 337 -3.09 -17.89 -10.60
C GLN A 337 -1.71 -17.64 -9.94
N PHE A 338 -0.74 -18.50 -10.23
CA PHE A 338 0.64 -18.36 -9.78
C PHE A 338 1.65 -18.48 -10.92
N PRO A 339 2.62 -17.56 -11.01
CA PRO A 339 3.67 -17.64 -12.01
C PRO A 339 4.63 -18.81 -11.70
N HIS A 340 5.21 -19.39 -12.76
CA HIS A 340 6.10 -20.55 -12.64
C HIS A 340 7.30 -20.31 -11.69
N TRP A 341 7.83 -19.08 -11.64
CA TRP A 341 8.92 -18.73 -10.73
C TRP A 341 8.50 -18.89 -9.27
N PHE A 342 7.25 -18.60 -8.93
CA PHE A 342 6.76 -18.71 -7.57
C PHE A 342 6.54 -20.18 -7.17
N LYS A 343 5.99 -21.02 -8.07
CA LYS A 343 5.93 -22.49 -7.86
C LYS A 343 7.32 -23.10 -7.63
N THR A 344 8.32 -22.63 -8.38
CA THR A 344 9.73 -23.06 -8.19
C THR A 344 10.25 -22.63 -6.81
N ARG A 345 9.99 -21.37 -6.42
CA ARG A 345 10.38 -20.84 -5.11
C ARG A 345 9.72 -21.62 -3.96
N ALA A 346 8.43 -21.91 -4.08
CA ALA A 346 7.68 -22.69 -3.11
C ALA A 346 8.26 -24.09 -2.90
N LEU A 347 8.63 -24.78 -3.99
CA LEU A 347 9.30 -26.09 -3.89
C LEU A 347 10.67 -25.98 -3.19
N LEU A 348 11.48 -24.97 -3.54
CA LEU A 348 12.76 -24.75 -2.87
C LEU A 348 12.58 -24.45 -1.37
N TRP A 349 11.51 -23.75 -1.01
CA TRP A 349 11.18 -23.49 0.38
C TRP A 349 10.75 -24.76 1.11
N THR A 350 9.90 -25.60 0.53
CA THR A 350 9.48 -26.88 1.15
C THR A 350 10.63 -27.87 1.32
N GLU A 351 11.67 -27.75 0.50
CA GLU A 351 12.92 -28.51 0.60
C GLU A 351 13.99 -27.84 1.49
N GLU A 352 13.64 -26.77 2.22
CA GLU A 352 14.54 -25.99 3.11
C GLU A 352 15.78 -25.40 2.39
N LYS A 353 15.69 -25.18 1.07
CA LYS A 353 16.79 -24.64 0.25
C LYS A 353 16.86 -23.11 0.22
N ILE A 354 15.79 -22.45 0.63
CA ILE A 354 15.71 -20.98 0.80
C ILE A 354 15.10 -20.66 2.16
N SER A 355 15.44 -19.49 2.71
CA SER A 355 14.89 -19.04 4.00
C SER A 355 13.41 -18.67 3.91
N ASP A 356 12.76 -18.60 5.08
CA ASP A 356 11.38 -18.16 5.22
C ASP A 356 11.19 -16.75 4.63
N ASP A 357 12.10 -15.81 4.94
CA ASP A 357 12.07 -14.45 4.39
C ASP A 357 12.00 -14.45 2.85
N VAL A 358 12.78 -15.29 2.18
CA VAL A 358 12.80 -15.33 0.70
C VAL A 358 11.47 -15.83 0.13
N PHE A 359 10.83 -16.81 0.79
CA PHE A 359 9.53 -17.33 0.39
C PHE A 359 8.43 -16.31 0.62
N PHE A 360 8.36 -15.73 1.82
CA PHE A 360 7.35 -14.78 2.25
C PHE A 360 7.43 -13.45 1.49
N ASN A 361 8.63 -12.98 1.14
CA ASN A 361 8.79 -11.85 0.21
C ASN A 361 8.20 -12.12 -1.18
N GLY A 362 8.17 -13.39 -1.60
CA GLY A 362 7.51 -13.81 -2.84
C GLY A 362 5.99 -13.68 -2.75
N ILE A 363 5.40 -14.06 -1.61
CA ILE A 363 3.95 -13.91 -1.36
C ILE A 363 3.57 -12.44 -1.35
N GLU A 364 4.34 -11.61 -0.64
CA GLU A 364 4.19 -10.16 -0.61
C GLU A 364 4.16 -9.57 -2.03
N HIS A 365 5.10 -9.97 -2.89
CA HIS A 365 5.14 -9.49 -4.26
C HIS A 365 3.90 -9.87 -5.06
N LEU A 366 3.38 -11.09 -4.88
CA LEU A 366 2.15 -11.52 -5.55
C LEU A 366 0.93 -10.73 -5.10
N ALA A 367 0.84 -10.39 -3.81
CA ALA A 367 -0.23 -9.56 -3.27
C ALA A 367 -0.17 -8.13 -3.83
N ARG A 368 1.03 -7.53 -3.82
CA ARG A 368 1.26 -6.15 -4.32
C ARG A 368 1.06 -6.02 -5.83
N SER A 369 1.47 -7.02 -6.61
CA SER A 369 1.26 -7.04 -8.06
C SER A 369 -0.19 -7.32 -8.47
N GLY A 370 -1.07 -7.68 -7.52
CA GLY A 370 -2.45 -8.08 -7.83
C GLY A 370 -2.57 -9.49 -8.40
N THR A 371 -1.47 -10.26 -8.44
CA THR A 371 -1.48 -11.66 -8.91
C THR A 371 -2.35 -12.54 -8.01
N ILE A 372 -2.32 -12.29 -6.69
CA ILE A 372 -3.27 -12.86 -5.74
C ILE A 372 -4.13 -11.75 -5.15
N GLN A 373 -5.44 -11.94 -5.16
CA GLN A 373 -6.37 -11.04 -4.49
C GLN A 373 -6.59 -11.52 -3.06
N LEU A 374 -6.26 -10.68 -2.08
CA LEU A 374 -6.45 -10.97 -0.66
C LEU A 374 -7.85 -10.58 -0.15
N SER A 375 -8.74 -10.15 -1.06
CA SER A 375 -10.09 -9.54 -0.91
C SER A 375 -10.15 -8.07 -0.56
#